data_AF-A0A7K5R9J8-F1
#
_entry.id   AF-A0A7K5R9J8-F1
#
_cell.length_a   1.000
_cell.length_b   1.000
_cell.length_c   1.000
_cell.angle_alpha   90.00
_cell.angle_beta   90.00
_cell.angle_gamma   90.00
#
_symmetry.space_group_name_H-M   'P 1'
#
loop_
_entity.id
_entity.type
_entity.pdbx_description
1 polymer ?
#
loop_
_entity_poly.entity_id
_entity_poly.type
_entity_poly.pdbx_seq_one_letter_code
_entity_poly.pdbx_strand_id
1 'polypeptide(L)'
;MVMSLRVSELQVLLGYAGRNKHGRKHELLTKALHLLKAGCSPAVQMKIKELYRRRFPQKIMTPADLSIPSVHSSSMPATLSPSTIPQLGYDGHPATSPLLPVSLLGPKHELELPHLTSALHPVHPDIKLQKLPFYDLLDELIKPTSLASDNSQRFRETCFAFALTPQQVQQISSSMDISGTKCDFTVQVQLRFCLSETSCPQEDHFPPNLCVKVNAKPCSLPGYLPPTKNGVEPKRPSRPINITSLVRLSTTVPNTIVVSWTAEIGRNYSMAVYLVKQLSSTVLLQRLRAKGIRNPDHSRALIKEKLTADPDSEIATTSLRVSLLCPV
;
A
#
# COMPACT_ATOMS: atom_id res chain seq x y z
N MET A 1 -24.41 -4.35 25.89
CA MET A 1 -23.88 -3.07 25.35
C MET A 1 -22.43 -2.81 25.76
N VAL A 2 -22.10 -2.67 27.05
CA VAL A 2 -20.72 -2.35 27.50
C VAL A 2 -19.66 -3.38 27.08
N MET A 3 -19.99 -4.69 27.06
CA MET A 3 -19.04 -5.73 26.63
C MET A 3 -18.62 -5.62 25.15
N SER A 4 -19.45 -4.97 24.32
CA SER A 4 -19.05 -4.68 22.94
C SER A 4 -17.97 -3.61 22.90
N LEU A 5 -17.91 -2.69 23.88
CA LEU A 5 -16.86 -1.71 24.24
C LEU A 5 -15.46 -1.88 23.58
N ARG A 6 -15.00 -1.02 22.65
CA ARG A 6 -13.56 -0.95 22.32
C ARG A 6 -12.80 -0.26 23.45
N VAL A 7 -11.48 -0.43 23.50
CA VAL A 7 -10.62 0.19 24.53
C VAL A 7 -10.82 1.70 24.60
N SER A 8 -10.75 2.41 23.46
CA SER A 8 -10.95 3.87 23.43
C SER A 8 -12.32 4.31 23.96
N GLU A 9 -13.39 3.57 23.68
CA GLU A 9 -14.73 3.88 24.16
C GLU A 9 -14.90 3.57 25.65
N LEU A 10 -14.27 2.50 26.15
CA LEU A 10 -14.20 2.20 27.58
C LEU A 10 -13.42 3.28 28.33
N GLN A 11 -12.35 3.81 27.73
CA GLN A 11 -11.58 4.94 28.30
C GLN A 11 -12.40 6.22 28.33
N VAL A 12 -13.17 6.51 27.27
CA VAL A 12 -14.11 7.65 27.24
C VAL A 12 -15.20 7.49 28.30
N LEU A 13 -15.79 6.30 28.43
CA LEU A 13 -16.81 6.01 29.43
C LEU A 13 -16.28 6.16 30.87
N LEU A 14 -15.11 5.58 31.16
CA LEU A 14 -14.49 5.66 32.48
C LEU A 14 -14.02 7.08 32.80
N GLY A 15 -13.46 7.79 31.82
CA GLY A 15 -13.11 9.21 31.97
C GLY A 15 -14.33 10.09 32.25
N TYR A 16 -15.45 9.82 31.56
CA TYR A 16 -16.73 10.50 31.82
C TYR A 16 -17.27 10.23 33.23
N ALA A 17 -17.03 9.03 33.77
CA ALA A 17 -17.41 8.66 35.13
C ALA A 17 -16.36 9.00 36.20
N GLY A 18 -15.31 9.76 35.86
CA GLY A 18 -14.24 10.14 36.80
C GLY A 18 -13.38 8.98 37.29
N ARG A 19 -13.35 7.85 36.59
CA ARG A 19 -12.58 6.65 36.94
C ARG A 19 -11.27 6.58 36.15
N ASN A 20 -10.33 5.78 36.65
CA ASN A 20 -9.05 5.56 35.98
C ASN A 20 -9.24 4.94 34.58
N LYS A 21 -8.76 5.66 33.55
CA LYS A 21 -8.86 5.33 32.12
C LYS A 21 -7.68 4.52 31.56
N HIS A 22 -6.74 4.09 32.38
CA HIS A 22 -5.57 3.31 31.95
C HIS A 22 -5.72 1.84 32.35
N GLY A 23 -5.23 0.96 31.48
CA GLY A 23 -5.28 -0.49 31.67
C GLY A 23 -5.61 -1.24 30.38
N ARG A 24 -5.47 -2.56 30.44
CA ARG A 24 -5.82 -3.47 29.33
C ARG A 24 -7.35 -3.53 29.17
N LYS A 25 -7.83 -3.96 28.00
CA LYS A 25 -9.27 -4.04 27.69
C LYS A 25 -10.07 -4.77 28.78
N HIS A 26 -9.56 -5.90 29.26
CA HIS A 26 -10.22 -6.68 30.32
C HIS A 26 -10.31 -5.90 31.63
N GLU A 27 -9.25 -5.20 32.04
CA GLU A 27 -9.24 -4.37 33.26
C GLU A 27 -10.22 -3.19 33.16
N LEU A 28 -10.25 -2.49 32.02
CA LEU A 28 -11.19 -1.39 31.78
C LEU A 28 -12.64 -1.89 31.75
N LEU A 29 -12.86 -3.07 31.17
CA LEU A 29 -14.17 -3.70 31.12
C LEU A 29 -14.63 -4.12 32.52
N THR A 30 -13.76 -4.71 33.34
CA THR A 30 -14.05 -5.04 34.74
C THR A 30 -14.40 -3.79 35.55
N LYS A 31 -13.66 -2.69 35.37
CA LYS A 31 -13.96 -1.39 36.00
C LYS A 31 -15.31 -0.83 35.54
N ALA A 32 -15.63 -0.91 34.25
CA ALA A 32 -16.91 -0.45 33.70
C ALA A 32 -18.10 -1.31 34.16
N LEU A 33 -17.91 -2.63 34.33
CA LEU A 33 -18.93 -3.51 34.90
C LEU A 33 -19.15 -3.24 36.39
N HIS A 34 -18.08 -2.95 37.14
CA HIS A 34 -18.20 -2.55 38.54
C HIS A 34 -18.98 -1.24 38.68
N LEU A 35 -18.70 -0.26 37.81
CA LEU A 35 -19.46 1.00 37.74
C LEU A 35 -20.97 0.79 37.49
N LEU A 36 -21.34 -0.25 36.74
CA LEU A 36 -22.74 -0.62 36.52
C LEU A 36 -23.39 -1.29 37.73
N LYS A 37 -22.65 -2.15 38.44
CA LYS A 37 -23.14 -2.85 39.63
C LYS A 37 -23.32 -1.94 40.85
N ALA A 38 -22.53 -0.87 40.97
CA ALA A 38 -22.55 0.05 42.10
C ALA A 38 -23.68 1.11 42.06
N GLY A 39 -24.67 0.97 41.18
CA GLY A 39 -25.71 2.00 40.96
C GLY A 39 -25.22 3.09 40.01
N CYS A 40 -25.43 2.86 38.71
CA CYS A 40 -24.96 3.75 37.65
C CYS A 40 -25.88 4.96 37.47
N SER A 41 -25.31 6.18 37.38
CA SER A 41 -26.09 7.40 37.13
C SER A 41 -26.75 7.39 35.74
N PRO A 42 -27.93 8.01 35.56
CA PRO A 42 -28.61 8.10 34.27
C PRO A 42 -27.73 8.67 33.15
N ALA A 43 -26.84 9.61 33.49
CA ALA A 43 -25.87 10.21 32.58
C ALA A 43 -24.89 9.18 31.99
N VAL A 44 -24.37 8.26 32.82
CA VAL A 44 -23.45 7.20 32.38
C VAL A 44 -24.21 6.16 31.53
N GLN A 45 -25.46 5.84 31.85
CA GLN A 45 -26.29 4.96 31.01
C GLN A 45 -26.55 5.56 29.61
N MET A 46 -26.84 6.87 29.55
CA MET A 46 -26.97 7.60 28.29
C MET A 46 -25.67 7.59 27.49
N LYS A 47 -24.52 7.73 28.18
CA LYS A 47 -23.22 7.65 27.53
C LYS A 47 -22.92 6.27 26.94
N ILE A 48 -23.32 5.20 27.62
CA ILE A 48 -23.21 3.82 27.09
C ILE A 48 -24.09 3.65 25.85
N LYS A 49 -25.33 4.17 25.87
CA LYS A 49 -26.24 4.15 24.71
C LYS A 49 -25.68 4.93 23.53
N GLU A 50 -25.12 6.11 23.76
CA GLU A 50 -24.48 6.93 22.74
C GLU A 50 -23.31 6.19 22.08
N LEU A 51 -22.38 5.66 22.88
CA LEU A 51 -21.20 4.94 22.39
C LEU A 51 -21.59 3.66 21.64
N TYR A 52 -22.62 2.95 22.12
CA TYR A 52 -23.12 1.76 21.45
C TYR A 52 -23.81 2.07 20.11
N ARG A 53 -24.64 3.12 20.05
CA ARG A 53 -25.35 3.55 18.82
C ARG A 53 -24.39 4.06 17.74
N ARG A 54 -23.29 4.70 18.12
CA ARG A 54 -22.22 5.09 17.17
C ARG A 54 -21.59 3.88 16.47
N ARG A 55 -21.60 2.71 17.12
CA ARG A 55 -21.08 1.47 16.53
C ARG A 55 -22.09 0.62 15.81
N PHE A 56 -23.35 0.69 16.23
CA PHE A 56 -24.44 -0.03 15.61
C PHE A 56 -25.55 0.98 15.30
N PRO A 57 -25.45 1.71 14.19
CA PRO A 57 -26.52 2.60 13.76
C PRO A 57 -27.77 1.74 13.52
N GLN A 58 -28.82 1.94 14.32
CA GLN A 58 -30.10 1.32 13.99
C GLN A 58 -30.64 1.98 12.72
N LYS A 59 -30.85 1.18 11.67
CA LYS A 59 -31.77 1.56 10.58
C LYS A 59 -33.15 1.70 11.21
N ILE A 60 -33.62 2.93 11.32
CA ILE A 60 -35.05 3.19 11.51
C ILE A 60 -35.71 2.73 10.21
N MET A 61 -36.38 1.58 10.25
CA MET A 61 -37.35 1.22 9.22
C MET A 61 -38.55 2.13 9.41
N THR A 62 -38.64 3.17 8.58
CA THR A 62 -39.93 3.78 8.24
C THR A 62 -40.66 2.82 7.30
N PRO A 63 -41.92 2.42 7.56
CA PRO A 63 -42.71 1.68 6.59
C PRO A 63 -42.90 2.56 5.35
N ALA A 64 -42.43 2.06 4.21
CA ALA A 64 -42.58 2.67 2.92
C ALA A 64 -44.04 2.57 2.42
N ASP A 65 -44.40 3.56 1.61
CA ASP A 65 -45.14 3.41 0.35
C ASP A 65 -46.47 2.65 0.37
N LEU A 66 -47.54 3.44 0.41
CA LEU A 66 -48.68 3.24 -0.46
C LEU A 66 -48.91 4.56 -1.21
N SER A 67 -48.57 4.63 -2.50
CA SER A 67 -49.52 5.00 -3.59
C SER A 67 -48.83 5.47 -4.89
N ILE A 68 -48.94 4.61 -5.92
CA ILE A 68 -49.40 4.87 -7.32
C ILE A 68 -48.53 5.76 -8.26
N PRO A 69 -48.29 5.33 -9.53
CA PRO A 69 -47.50 6.07 -10.52
C PRO A 69 -48.32 7.15 -11.24
N SER A 70 -47.70 8.29 -11.58
CA SER A 70 -48.26 9.27 -12.52
C SER A 70 -47.21 9.81 -13.49
N VAL A 71 -47.70 9.96 -14.71
CA VAL A 71 -47.04 10.24 -16.00
C VAL A 71 -46.96 11.75 -16.29
N HIS A 72 -46.13 12.11 -17.29
CA HIS A 72 -45.98 13.40 -18.00
C HIS A 72 -45.05 14.45 -17.34
N SER A 73 -44.31 15.33 -18.01
CA SER A 73 -43.84 15.52 -19.41
C SER A 73 -42.86 16.72 -19.38
N SER A 74 -41.85 16.73 -20.26
CA SER A 74 -41.11 17.88 -20.85
C SER A 74 -41.16 19.30 -20.23
N SER A 75 -39.99 19.93 -20.05
CA SER A 75 -39.58 21.16 -20.79
C SER A 75 -38.24 21.73 -20.29
N MET A 76 -37.35 22.05 -21.25
CA MET A 76 -36.24 22.99 -21.11
C MET A 76 -36.78 24.43 -21.13
N PRO A 77 -35.96 25.43 -20.75
CA PRO A 77 -35.44 26.30 -21.82
C PRO A 77 -33.97 26.72 -21.66
N ALA A 78 -33.36 26.98 -22.81
CA ALA A 78 -32.06 27.61 -23.03
C ALA A 78 -32.22 29.11 -23.34
N THR A 79 -31.18 29.91 -23.07
CA THR A 79 -30.82 31.20 -23.72
C THR A 79 -29.32 31.48 -23.43
N LEU A 80 -28.40 31.45 -24.41
CA LEU A 80 -27.98 32.48 -25.40
C LEU A 80 -27.27 33.71 -24.77
N SER A 81 -25.92 33.82 -24.81
CA SER A 81 -25.09 34.51 -25.85
C SER A 81 -24.25 35.68 -25.22
N PRO A 82 -23.43 36.49 -25.94
CA PRO A 82 -22.02 36.18 -26.29
C PRO A 82 -20.99 37.32 -26.02
N SER A 83 -19.71 37.04 -26.31
CA SER A 83 -18.71 37.92 -26.98
C SER A 83 -17.89 38.99 -26.20
N THR A 84 -16.58 38.99 -26.51
CA THR A 84 -15.75 40.15 -26.95
C THR A 84 -14.49 40.50 -26.14
N ILE A 85 -13.37 40.46 -26.87
CA ILE A 85 -12.00 40.93 -26.60
C ILE A 85 -11.94 42.47 -26.67
N PRO A 86 -10.97 43.13 -26.02
CA PRO A 86 -10.20 44.14 -26.75
C PRO A 86 -8.67 44.00 -26.59
N GLN A 87 -7.97 44.07 -27.73
CA GLN A 87 -6.56 44.44 -27.86
C GLN A 87 -6.41 45.98 -27.85
N LEU A 88 -5.25 46.45 -27.38
CA LEU A 88 -4.44 47.60 -27.84
C LEU A 88 -3.09 47.48 -27.08
N GLY A 89 -1.86 47.67 -27.57
CA GLY A 89 -1.32 48.24 -28.81
C GLY A 89 -0.31 49.35 -28.48
N TYR A 90 1.02 49.09 -28.53
CA TYR A 90 2.14 50.03 -28.82
C TYR A 90 3.48 49.25 -28.67
N ASP A 91 4.26 48.90 -29.71
CA ASP A 91 5.16 49.62 -30.65
C ASP A 91 6.60 49.83 -30.14
N GLY A 92 7.61 49.53 -30.99
CA GLY A 92 9.04 49.82 -30.78
C GLY A 92 10.05 48.72 -31.19
N HIS A 93 10.52 48.75 -32.45
CA HIS A 93 11.60 47.94 -33.08
C HIS A 93 13.06 48.32 -32.64
N PRO A 94 14.14 47.85 -33.30
CA PRO A 94 14.78 46.51 -33.29
C PRO A 94 16.29 46.58 -32.94
N ALA A 95 16.95 45.44 -32.68
CA ALA A 95 18.43 45.37 -32.77
C ALA A 95 18.96 43.96 -33.10
N THR A 96 19.52 43.90 -34.31
CA THR A 96 20.58 43.04 -34.88
C THR A 96 21.38 42.09 -33.98
N SER A 97 21.57 40.87 -34.50
CA SER A 97 22.60 39.87 -34.15
C SER A 97 24.05 40.39 -34.29
N PRO A 98 25.07 39.67 -33.78
CA PRO A 98 25.74 38.72 -34.67
C PRO A 98 26.22 37.40 -34.01
N LEU A 99 26.67 36.51 -34.89
CA LEU A 99 27.06 35.10 -34.76
C LEU A 99 28.57 34.90 -34.52
N LEU A 100 28.92 33.85 -33.73
CA LEU A 100 30.10 32.92 -33.77
C LEU A 100 31.52 33.49 -33.49
N PRO A 101 32.51 32.66 -33.02
CA PRO A 101 33.22 31.72 -33.91
C PRO A 101 33.56 30.32 -33.34
N VAL A 102 33.76 29.41 -34.29
CA VAL A 102 34.42 28.10 -34.21
C VAL A 102 35.94 28.26 -34.34
N SER A 103 36.75 27.47 -33.65
CA SER A 103 38.16 27.09 -33.97
C SER A 103 38.55 25.89 -33.08
N LEU A 104 38.85 24.69 -33.60
CA LEU A 104 40.05 24.18 -34.32
C LEU A 104 41.14 23.57 -33.40
N LEU A 105 41.39 22.28 -33.66
CA LEU A 105 42.44 21.31 -33.27
C LEU A 105 43.76 21.73 -32.54
N GLY A 106 44.09 20.97 -31.47
CA GLY A 106 45.41 20.35 -31.15
C GLY A 106 46.33 21.04 -30.11
N PRO A 107 47.34 20.38 -29.48
CA PRO A 107 47.62 18.94 -29.25
C PRO A 107 47.82 18.57 -27.75
N LYS A 108 48.07 17.27 -27.50
CA LYS A 108 48.26 16.56 -26.21
C LYS A 108 49.25 17.19 -25.22
N HIS A 109 48.91 17.20 -23.93
CA HIS A 109 49.86 17.06 -22.84
C HIS A 109 49.24 16.22 -21.71
N GLU A 110 49.85 15.07 -21.42
CA GLU A 110 49.53 14.21 -20.29
C GLU A 110 49.84 14.93 -18.99
N LEU A 111 48.85 14.98 -18.09
CA LEU A 111 49.05 15.17 -16.65
C LEU A 111 48.05 14.27 -15.93
N GLU A 112 48.58 13.29 -15.23
CA GLU A 112 47.85 12.36 -14.36
C GLU A 112 46.99 13.13 -13.35
N LEU A 113 45.68 12.86 -13.34
CA LEU A 113 44.76 13.28 -12.30
C LEU A 113 44.09 12.01 -11.72
N PRO A 114 44.05 11.84 -10.39
CA PRO A 114 43.52 10.63 -9.77
C PRO A 114 42.02 10.46 -10.03
N HIS A 115 41.63 9.22 -10.32
CA HIS A 115 40.28 8.75 -10.63
C HIS A 115 39.16 9.42 -9.82
N LEU A 116 38.52 10.42 -10.42
CA LEU A 116 37.20 10.92 -10.03
C LEU A 116 36.29 10.84 -11.25
N THR A 117 35.66 9.68 -11.47
CA THR A 117 34.44 9.52 -12.30
C THR A 117 34.00 8.05 -12.30
N SER A 118 33.34 7.60 -11.22
CA SER A 118 32.57 6.35 -11.25
C SER A 118 31.34 6.41 -10.35
N ALA A 119 30.61 7.53 -10.34
CA ALA A 119 29.52 7.78 -9.40
C ALA A 119 28.22 8.33 -10.03
N LEU A 120 27.88 8.00 -11.29
CA LEU A 120 26.66 8.55 -11.92
C LEU A 120 25.76 7.54 -12.66
N HIS A 121 26.10 6.26 -12.72
CA HIS A 121 25.18 5.27 -13.28
C HIS A 121 24.48 4.50 -12.15
N PRO A 122 23.14 4.47 -12.12
CA PRO A 122 22.42 3.58 -11.22
C PRO A 122 22.91 2.15 -11.45
N VAL A 123 23.53 1.56 -10.44
CA VAL A 123 23.88 0.14 -10.50
C VAL A 123 22.55 -0.60 -10.47
N HIS A 124 22.26 -1.31 -11.56
CA HIS A 124 21.18 -2.28 -11.65
C HIS A 124 21.76 -3.66 -11.33
N PRO A 125 21.84 -4.03 -10.04
CA PRO A 125 22.15 -5.42 -9.72
C PRO A 125 21.05 -6.31 -10.34
N ASP A 126 21.40 -7.53 -10.76
CA ASP A 126 20.47 -8.53 -11.31
C ASP A 126 19.50 -9.10 -10.24
N ILE A 127 18.95 -8.21 -9.42
CA ILE A 127 17.93 -8.52 -8.42
C ILE A 127 16.64 -8.83 -9.13
N LYS A 128 15.96 -9.87 -8.66
CA LYS A 128 14.60 -10.19 -9.08
C LYS A 128 13.73 -10.17 -7.84
N LEU A 129 12.60 -9.46 -7.88
CA LEU A 129 11.61 -9.58 -6.80
C LEU A 129 10.72 -10.81 -7.01
N GLN A 130 10.33 -11.45 -5.91
CA GLN A 130 9.39 -12.55 -5.93
C GLN A 130 8.05 -12.09 -6.50
N LYS A 131 7.47 -12.92 -7.38
CA LYS A 131 6.18 -12.67 -7.99
C LYS A 131 5.08 -12.73 -6.94
N LEU A 132 4.20 -11.72 -6.94
CA LEU A 132 3.07 -11.65 -6.03
C LEU A 132 1.85 -12.32 -6.68
N PRO A 133 1.21 -13.32 -6.05
CA PRO A 133 0.14 -14.07 -6.69
C PRO A 133 -1.04 -13.23 -7.16
N PHE A 134 -1.38 -12.15 -6.45
CA PHE A 134 -2.52 -11.28 -6.73
C PHE A 134 -2.22 -10.16 -7.73
N TYR A 135 -1.04 -10.15 -8.35
CA TYR A 135 -0.65 -9.10 -9.30
C TYR A 135 0.01 -9.71 -10.53
N ASP A 136 -0.56 -9.45 -11.69
CA ASP A 136 0.13 -9.67 -12.95
C ASP A 136 1.04 -8.46 -13.23
N LEU A 137 2.31 -8.73 -13.52
CA LEU A 137 3.25 -7.70 -13.95
C LEU A 137 2.95 -7.30 -15.39
N LEU A 138 2.66 -6.02 -15.62
CA LEU A 138 2.43 -5.48 -16.96
C LEU A 138 3.71 -4.82 -17.52
N ASP A 139 4.42 -4.06 -16.68
CA ASP A 139 5.65 -3.36 -17.10
C ASP A 139 6.56 -3.01 -15.91
N GLU A 140 7.84 -2.77 -16.20
CA GLU A 140 8.85 -2.29 -15.25
C GLU A 140 9.14 -0.81 -15.48
N LEU A 141 8.48 0.05 -14.69
CA LEU A 141 8.66 1.51 -14.81
C LEU A 141 10.02 1.97 -14.28
N ILE A 142 10.49 1.32 -13.21
CA ILE A 142 11.86 1.43 -12.68
C ILE A 142 12.33 0.03 -12.33
N LYS A 143 13.38 -0.45 -13.00
CA LYS A 143 14.05 -1.71 -12.68
C LYS A 143 14.59 -1.69 -11.25
N PRO A 144 14.80 -2.84 -10.59
CA PRO A 144 15.47 -2.90 -9.30
C PRO A 144 16.76 -2.06 -9.32
N THR A 145 16.78 -1.03 -8.48
CA THR A 145 17.83 -0.03 -8.42
C THR A 145 18.26 0.17 -6.98
N SER A 146 19.57 0.10 -6.75
CA SER A 146 20.16 0.27 -5.42
C SER A 146 19.81 1.64 -4.83
N LEU A 147 19.41 1.65 -3.56
CA LEU A 147 19.32 2.88 -2.78
C LEU A 147 20.75 3.33 -2.43
N ALA A 148 21.20 4.43 -3.05
CA ALA A 148 22.59 4.86 -3.00
C ALA A 148 23.08 5.16 -1.57
N SER A 149 24.36 4.89 -1.35
CA SER A 149 25.05 4.95 -0.05
C SER A 149 26.17 6.00 -0.06
N ASP A 150 25.99 7.14 -0.72
CA ASP A 150 27.13 8.05 -0.94
C ASP A 150 27.52 8.88 0.29
N ASN A 151 26.68 8.90 1.33
CA ASN A 151 26.86 9.80 2.45
C ASN A 151 27.15 9.04 3.75
N SER A 152 28.11 9.56 4.54
CA SER A 152 28.47 9.08 5.88
C SER A 152 27.39 9.34 6.92
N GLN A 153 26.32 10.06 6.55
CA GLN A 153 25.18 10.30 7.40
C GLN A 153 24.31 9.05 7.59
N ARG A 154 23.85 8.86 8.83
CA ARG A 154 22.99 7.75 9.25
C ARG A 154 21.63 7.78 8.55
N PHE A 155 21.09 8.98 8.29
CA PHE A 155 19.87 9.19 7.53
C PHE A 155 20.22 9.48 6.08
N ARG A 156 19.57 8.80 5.16
CA ARG A 156 19.83 8.87 3.73
C ARG A 156 18.57 9.23 2.97
N GLU A 157 18.78 9.87 1.83
CA GLU A 157 17.72 10.24 0.91
C GLU A 157 18.18 10.02 -0.52
N THR A 158 17.29 9.54 -1.39
CA THR A 158 17.54 9.39 -2.82
C THR A 158 16.27 9.69 -3.59
N CYS A 159 16.44 10.32 -4.76
CA CYS A 159 15.35 10.70 -5.64
C CYS A 159 15.37 9.84 -6.91
N PHE A 160 14.20 9.39 -7.32
CA PHE A 160 13.96 8.59 -8.52
C PHE A 160 12.89 9.27 -9.37
N ALA A 161 12.95 9.08 -10.68
CA ALA A 161 11.96 9.59 -11.60
C ALA A 161 11.56 8.53 -12.63
N PHE A 162 10.30 8.54 -13.03
CA PHE A 162 9.79 7.73 -14.13
C PHE A 162 8.71 8.48 -14.91
N ALA A 163 8.55 8.17 -16.18
CA ALA A 163 7.48 8.69 -17.02
C ALA A 163 6.53 7.55 -17.41
N LEU A 164 5.26 7.90 -17.65
CA LEU A 164 4.27 6.95 -18.16
C LEU A 164 4.12 7.13 -19.67
N THR A 165 3.95 6.02 -20.39
CA THR A 165 3.58 6.06 -21.81
C THR A 165 2.06 6.34 -21.96
N PRO A 166 1.60 6.83 -23.13
CA PRO A 166 0.18 7.03 -23.38
C PRO A 166 -0.67 5.78 -23.15
N GLN A 167 -0.14 4.61 -23.54
CA GLN A 167 -0.81 3.33 -23.33
C GLN A 167 -0.97 3.01 -21.84
N GLN A 168 0.07 3.22 -21.03
CA GLN A 168 0.01 2.97 -19.59
C GLN A 168 -0.96 3.92 -18.88
N VAL A 169 -0.97 5.20 -19.28
CA VAL A 169 -1.96 6.18 -18.77
C VAL A 169 -3.38 5.73 -19.08
N GLN A 170 -3.64 5.30 -20.32
CA GLN A 170 -4.94 4.78 -20.73
C GLN A 170 -5.31 3.50 -19.96
N GLN A 171 -4.39 2.56 -19.78
CA GLN A 171 -4.61 1.32 -19.03
C GLN A 171 -4.99 1.60 -17.57
N ILE A 172 -4.29 2.52 -16.90
CA ILE A 172 -4.64 2.90 -15.53
C ILE A 172 -6.02 3.56 -15.52
N SER A 173 -6.22 4.58 -16.36
CA SER A 173 -7.44 5.41 -16.34
C SER A 173 -8.71 4.61 -16.64
N SER A 174 -8.64 3.66 -17.58
CA SER A 174 -9.75 2.78 -17.95
C SER A 174 -10.01 1.63 -16.96
N SER A 175 -9.08 1.38 -16.04
CA SER A 175 -9.19 0.30 -15.04
C SER A 175 -9.91 0.70 -13.76
N MET A 176 -10.40 1.94 -13.70
CA MET A 176 -11.11 2.49 -12.55
C MET A 176 -12.43 1.74 -12.35
N ASP A 177 -12.57 1.06 -11.22
CA ASP A 177 -13.82 0.42 -10.84
C ASP A 177 -14.62 1.34 -9.90
N ILE A 178 -15.81 1.71 -10.33
CA ILE A 178 -16.73 2.62 -9.61
C ILE A 178 -17.75 1.82 -8.77
N SER A 179 -17.72 0.48 -8.84
CA SER A 179 -18.72 -0.38 -8.20
C SER A 179 -18.64 -0.42 -6.66
N GLY A 180 -17.60 0.16 -6.05
CA GLY A 180 -17.41 0.21 -4.59
C GLY A 180 -17.50 1.61 -3.98
N THR A 181 -17.63 1.68 -2.65
CA THR A 181 -17.56 2.94 -1.84
C THR A 181 -16.18 3.61 -1.86
N LYS A 182 -15.20 3.00 -2.54
CA LYS A 182 -13.85 3.52 -2.72
C LYS A 182 -13.45 3.33 -4.18
N CYS A 183 -12.99 4.41 -4.81
CA CYS A 183 -12.44 4.39 -6.15
C CYS A 183 -11.08 3.67 -6.12
N ASP A 184 -11.04 2.42 -6.59
CA ASP A 184 -9.83 1.62 -6.68
C ASP A 184 -9.57 1.26 -8.16
N PHE A 185 -8.32 1.40 -8.58
CA PHE A 185 -7.88 1.02 -9.93
C PHE A 185 -7.43 -0.43 -9.92
N THR A 186 -7.89 -1.24 -10.87
CA THR A 186 -7.39 -2.62 -11.02
C THR A 186 -6.00 -2.65 -11.67
N VAL A 187 -5.65 -1.64 -12.47
CA VAL A 187 -4.27 -1.44 -12.94
C VAL A 187 -3.60 -0.36 -12.09
N GLN A 188 -2.46 -0.70 -11.48
CA GLN A 188 -1.84 0.09 -10.42
C GLN A 188 -0.36 0.32 -10.69
N VAL A 189 0.15 1.46 -10.20
CA VAL A 189 1.58 1.69 -10.04
C VAL A 189 1.98 1.19 -8.64
N GLN A 190 2.85 0.18 -8.61
CA GLN A 190 3.27 -0.52 -7.42
C GLN A 190 4.75 -0.27 -7.13
N LEU A 191 5.03 0.32 -5.98
CA LEU A 191 6.37 0.52 -5.44
C LEU A 191 6.75 -0.65 -4.52
N ARG A 192 7.93 -1.22 -4.73
CA ARG A 192 8.46 -2.32 -3.90
C ARG A 192 9.89 -2.02 -3.44
N PHE A 193 10.24 -2.55 -2.28
CA PHE A 193 11.58 -2.48 -1.70
C PHE A 193 12.04 -3.89 -1.34
N CYS A 194 13.34 -4.14 -1.41
CA CYS A 194 13.94 -5.42 -1.07
C CYS A 194 15.38 -5.25 -0.61
N LEU A 195 15.99 -6.32 -0.10
CA LEU A 195 17.44 -6.40 0.09
C LEU A 195 18.14 -6.48 -1.27
N SER A 196 19.35 -5.93 -1.35
CA SER A 196 20.17 -6.01 -2.56
C SER A 196 20.96 -7.32 -2.65
N GLU A 197 20.23 -8.44 -2.56
CA GLU A 197 20.80 -9.79 -2.69
C GLU A 197 20.40 -10.40 -4.05
N THR A 198 21.34 -11.09 -4.70
CA THR A 198 21.17 -11.66 -6.05
C THR A 198 21.16 -13.18 -6.07
N SER A 199 21.32 -13.84 -4.92
CA SER A 199 21.35 -15.30 -4.79
C SER A 199 19.98 -15.95 -5.04
N CYS A 200 18.89 -15.22 -4.80
CA CYS A 200 17.51 -15.69 -4.99
C CYS A 200 16.55 -14.53 -5.25
N PRO A 201 15.33 -14.80 -5.77
CA PRO A 201 14.28 -13.80 -5.83
C PRO A 201 13.95 -13.25 -4.44
N GLN A 202 13.91 -11.93 -4.33
CA GLN A 202 13.78 -11.23 -3.06
C GLN A 202 12.33 -10.98 -2.67
N GLU A 203 12.02 -11.20 -1.39
CA GLU A 203 10.77 -10.77 -0.78
C GLU A 203 10.75 -9.25 -0.56
N ASP A 204 9.56 -8.68 -0.36
CA ASP A 204 9.44 -7.28 0.03
C ASP A 204 10.13 -7.06 1.40
N HIS A 205 11.05 -6.10 1.45
CA HIS A 205 11.80 -5.75 2.64
C HIS A 205 12.01 -4.24 2.72
N PHE A 206 11.35 -3.58 3.68
CA PHE A 206 11.56 -2.16 3.90
C PHE A 206 12.91 -1.88 4.59
N PRO A 207 13.65 -0.87 4.13
CA PRO A 207 14.71 -0.25 4.94
C PRO A 207 14.15 0.27 6.28
N PRO A 208 14.98 0.35 7.33
CA PRO A 208 14.54 0.89 8.61
C PRO A 208 14.22 2.39 8.49
N ASN A 209 13.22 2.84 9.25
CA ASN A 209 12.74 4.22 9.24
C ASN A 209 12.35 4.75 7.84
N LEU A 210 11.92 3.86 6.95
CA LEU A 210 11.49 4.22 5.59
C LEU A 210 10.40 5.31 5.61
N CYS A 211 10.66 6.35 4.83
CA CYS A 211 9.74 7.42 4.44
C CYS A 211 9.75 7.54 2.92
N VAL A 212 8.57 7.75 2.33
CA VAL A 212 8.41 7.88 0.88
C VAL A 212 7.55 9.10 0.57
N LYS A 213 7.97 9.90 -0.40
CA LYS A 213 7.17 10.97 -1.00
C LYS A 213 7.05 10.72 -2.49
N VAL A 214 5.85 10.84 -3.04
CA VAL A 214 5.59 10.75 -4.48
C VAL A 214 5.04 12.09 -4.93
N ASN A 215 5.70 12.75 -5.90
CA ASN A 215 5.35 14.08 -6.37
C ASN A 215 5.17 15.10 -5.22
N ALA A 216 6.15 15.13 -4.30
CA ALA A 216 6.16 15.92 -3.06
C ALA A 216 5.07 15.60 -2.03
N LYS A 217 4.15 14.66 -2.30
CA LYS A 217 3.12 14.22 -1.36
C LYS A 217 3.61 13.02 -0.54
N PRO A 218 3.45 13.01 0.80
CA PRO A 218 3.84 11.87 1.62
C PRO A 218 3.01 10.63 1.28
N CYS A 219 3.67 9.49 1.12
CA CYS A 219 3.05 8.20 0.85
C CYS A 219 2.73 7.49 2.16
N SER A 220 1.47 7.06 2.33
CA SER A 220 1.08 6.25 3.48
C SER A 220 1.68 4.84 3.38
N LEU A 221 2.45 4.46 4.39
CA LEU A 221 3.01 3.12 4.52
C LEU A 221 2.10 2.24 5.39
N PRO A 222 2.22 0.90 5.31
CA PRO A 222 1.49 0.00 6.21
C PRO A 222 1.67 0.38 7.69
N GLY A 223 0.61 0.20 8.48
CA GLY A 223 0.66 0.44 9.93
C GLY A 223 1.66 -0.49 10.62
N TYR A 224 2.21 -0.03 11.75
CA TYR A 224 3.08 -0.87 12.58
C TYR A 224 2.30 -2.04 13.18
N LEU A 225 2.95 -3.20 13.25
CA LEU A 225 2.40 -4.32 14.00
C LEU A 225 2.52 -4.05 15.51
N PRO A 226 1.56 -4.55 16.32
CA PRO A 226 1.70 -4.49 17.77
C PRO A 226 2.98 -5.22 18.20
N PRO A 227 3.77 -4.65 19.12
CA PRO A 227 5.03 -5.25 19.56
C PRO A 227 4.77 -6.61 20.22
N THR A 228 5.53 -7.63 19.81
CA THR A 228 5.41 -9.00 20.32
C THR A 228 6.10 -9.20 21.67
N LYS A 229 7.04 -8.32 22.03
CA LYS A 229 7.78 -8.30 23.30
C LYS A 229 8.07 -6.85 23.72
N ASN A 230 8.22 -6.61 25.02
CA ASN A 230 8.61 -5.29 25.55
C ASN A 230 10.03 -4.94 25.08
N GLY A 231 10.24 -3.70 24.62
CA GLY A 231 11.55 -3.19 24.18
C GLY A 231 11.93 -3.52 22.73
N VAL A 232 11.10 -4.27 21.99
CA VAL A 232 11.32 -4.50 20.55
C VAL A 232 10.71 -3.34 19.75
N GLU A 233 11.50 -2.76 18.85
CA GLU A 233 11.05 -1.67 17.98
C GLU A 233 9.85 -2.13 17.13
N PRO A 234 8.79 -1.31 17.01
CA PRO A 234 7.63 -1.65 16.19
C PRO A 234 8.06 -1.91 14.75
N LYS A 235 7.88 -3.14 14.26
CA LYS A 235 8.20 -3.48 12.87
C LYS A 235 6.99 -3.22 11.97
N ARG A 236 7.22 -2.49 10.89
CA ARG A 236 6.25 -2.34 9.80
C ARG A 236 6.29 -3.61 8.95
N PRO A 237 5.14 -4.22 8.60
CA PRO A 237 5.14 -5.35 7.70
C PRO A 237 5.55 -4.87 6.30
N SER A 238 6.64 -5.43 5.78
CA SER A 238 7.10 -5.17 4.41
C SER A 238 6.09 -5.73 3.42
N ARG A 239 5.55 -4.87 2.56
CA ARG A 239 4.53 -5.20 1.55
C ARG A 239 4.68 -4.27 0.35
N PRO A 240 4.23 -4.66 -0.84
CA PRO A 240 4.11 -3.74 -1.97
C PRO A 240 3.24 -2.54 -1.60
N ILE A 241 3.60 -1.36 -2.11
CA ILE A 241 2.92 -0.09 -1.85
C ILE A 241 2.23 0.35 -3.12
N ASN A 242 0.91 0.48 -3.09
CA ASN A 242 0.16 1.08 -4.20
C ASN A 242 0.31 2.61 -4.12
N ILE A 243 1.00 3.20 -5.10
CA ILE A 243 1.24 4.65 -5.18
C ILE A 243 0.37 5.34 -6.25
N THR A 244 -0.55 4.61 -6.88
CA THR A 244 -1.36 5.08 -8.04
C THR A 244 -2.05 6.41 -7.78
N SER A 245 -2.62 6.62 -6.58
CA SER A 245 -3.32 7.87 -6.23
C SER A 245 -2.42 9.09 -6.09
N LEU A 246 -1.10 8.91 -6.01
CA LEU A 246 -0.10 9.97 -5.91
C LEU A 246 0.60 10.24 -7.24
N VAL A 247 0.43 9.35 -8.21
CA VAL A 247 1.03 9.43 -9.55
C VAL A 247 0.24 10.43 -10.40
N ARG A 248 0.96 11.27 -11.13
CA ARG A 248 0.43 12.09 -12.23
C ARG A 248 0.22 11.18 -13.43
N LEU A 249 -1.03 11.00 -13.83
CA LEU A 249 -1.42 10.31 -15.06
C LEU A 249 -1.23 11.23 -16.26
N SER A 250 0.02 11.61 -16.53
CA SER A 250 0.42 12.48 -17.64
C SER A 250 1.60 11.87 -18.38
N THR A 251 1.65 12.08 -19.69
CA THR A 251 2.76 11.67 -20.56
C THR A 251 3.80 12.77 -20.76
N THR A 252 3.47 14.01 -20.38
CA THR A 252 4.32 15.20 -20.60
C THR A 252 5.13 15.60 -19.37
N VAL A 253 4.79 15.04 -18.20
CA VAL A 253 5.43 15.39 -16.93
C VAL A 253 5.84 14.11 -16.20
N PRO A 254 7.13 13.97 -15.81
CA PRO A 254 7.57 12.81 -15.05
C PRO A 254 6.99 12.79 -13.63
N ASN A 255 6.94 11.59 -13.08
CA ASN A 255 6.66 11.33 -11.68
C ASN A 255 7.97 11.24 -10.89
N THR A 256 8.01 11.83 -9.70
CA THR A 256 9.18 11.77 -8.82
C THR A 256 8.88 10.99 -7.55
N ILE A 257 9.84 10.19 -7.10
CA ILE A 257 9.79 9.45 -5.83
C ILE A 257 11.01 9.82 -5.02
N VAL A 258 10.81 10.39 -3.84
CA VAL A 258 11.86 10.63 -2.86
C VAL A 258 11.74 9.57 -1.77
N VAL A 259 12.81 8.81 -1.56
CA VAL A 259 12.91 7.77 -0.56
C VAL A 259 13.92 8.20 0.49
N SER A 260 13.53 8.20 1.75
CA SER A 260 14.42 8.47 2.87
C SER A 260 14.41 7.31 3.86
N TRP A 261 15.57 6.93 4.39
CA TRP A 261 15.71 5.77 5.27
C TRP A 261 16.94 5.90 6.18
N THR A 262 17.05 5.02 7.17
CA THR A 262 18.26 4.92 8.00
C THR A 262 19.19 3.83 7.44
N ALA A 263 20.46 4.13 7.25
CA ALA A 263 21.43 3.13 6.79
C ALA A 263 21.73 2.10 7.89
N GLU A 264 21.84 0.83 7.50
CA GLU A 264 22.29 -0.28 8.35
C GLU A 264 23.62 -0.82 7.80
N ILE A 265 24.60 -1.00 8.68
CA ILE A 265 25.90 -1.56 8.31
C ILE A 265 25.70 -3.00 7.81
N GLY A 266 26.31 -3.32 6.67
CA GLY A 266 26.24 -4.66 6.09
C GLY A 266 24.91 -4.98 5.38
N ARG A 267 23.99 -4.02 5.24
CA ARG A 267 22.74 -4.20 4.48
C ARG A 267 22.58 -3.14 3.41
N ASN A 268 22.38 -3.62 2.20
CA ASN A 268 22.04 -2.80 1.05
C ASN A 268 20.59 -3.09 0.65
N TYR A 269 19.91 -2.06 0.17
CA TYR A 269 18.52 -2.14 -0.22
C TYR A 269 18.34 -1.64 -1.64
N SER A 270 17.30 -2.15 -2.31
CA SER A 270 16.91 -1.71 -3.64
C SER A 270 15.42 -1.40 -3.68
N MET A 271 15.04 -0.51 -4.60
CA MET A 271 13.64 -0.27 -4.93
C MET A 271 13.35 -0.60 -6.39
N ALA A 272 12.10 -0.92 -6.67
CA ALA A 272 11.58 -1.09 -8.01
C ALA A 272 10.17 -0.51 -8.12
N VAL A 273 9.79 -0.07 -9.32
CA VAL A 273 8.45 0.43 -9.60
C VAL A 273 7.88 -0.33 -10.78
N TYR A 274 6.69 -0.89 -10.58
CA TYR A 274 6.03 -1.74 -11.54
C TYR A 274 4.65 -1.20 -11.91
N LEU A 275 4.26 -1.41 -13.16
CA LEU A 275 2.86 -1.36 -13.55
C LEU A 275 2.28 -2.76 -13.41
N VAL A 276 1.20 -2.91 -12.66
CA VAL A 276 0.62 -4.22 -12.33
C VAL A 276 -0.90 -4.23 -12.51
N LYS A 277 -1.47 -5.40 -12.79
CA LYS A 277 -2.91 -5.64 -12.73
C LYS A 277 -3.25 -6.48 -11.50
N GLN A 278 -4.02 -5.91 -10.58
CA GLN A 278 -4.55 -6.61 -9.42
C GLN A 278 -5.60 -7.66 -9.84
N LEU A 279 -5.52 -8.83 -9.23
CA LEU A 279 -6.39 -9.97 -9.51
C LEU A 279 -7.34 -10.25 -8.35
N SER A 280 -8.53 -10.75 -8.66
CA SER A 280 -9.47 -11.23 -7.66
C SER A 280 -9.14 -12.65 -7.20
N SER A 281 -9.65 -13.02 -6.02
CA SER A 281 -9.55 -14.39 -5.50
C SER A 281 -10.15 -15.43 -6.47
N THR A 282 -11.22 -15.07 -7.18
CA THR A 282 -11.85 -15.92 -8.20
C THR A 282 -10.88 -16.26 -9.34
N VAL A 283 -10.14 -15.27 -9.83
CA VAL A 283 -9.13 -15.50 -10.88
C VAL A 283 -8.02 -16.42 -10.38
N LEU A 284 -7.54 -16.22 -9.14
CA LEU A 284 -6.53 -17.10 -8.57
C LEU A 284 -7.03 -18.52 -8.33
N LEU A 285 -8.28 -18.69 -7.92
CA LEU A 285 -8.89 -20.01 -7.75
C LEU A 285 -8.99 -20.74 -9.10
N GLN A 286 -9.37 -20.04 -10.17
CA GLN A 286 -9.37 -20.59 -11.52
C GLN A 286 -7.97 -21.00 -11.97
N ARG A 287 -6.95 -20.15 -11.74
CA ARG A 287 -5.55 -20.48 -12.03
C ARG A 287 -5.06 -21.68 -11.21
N LEU A 288 -5.48 -21.79 -9.95
CA LEU A 288 -5.13 -22.92 -9.09
C LEU A 288 -5.75 -24.22 -9.63
N ARG A 289 -7.03 -24.21 -10.01
CA ARG A 289 -7.71 -25.36 -10.63
C ARG A 289 -7.05 -25.79 -11.93
N ALA A 290 -6.61 -24.83 -12.74
CA ALA A 290 -5.92 -25.10 -14.01
C ALA A 290 -4.57 -25.82 -13.84
N LYS A 291 -3.95 -25.77 -12.66
CA LYS A 291 -2.73 -26.56 -12.36
C LYS A 291 -3.00 -28.06 -12.22
N GLY A 292 -4.27 -28.48 -12.17
CA GLY A 292 -4.67 -29.86 -12.00
C GLY A 292 -4.77 -30.30 -10.54
N ILE A 293 -5.14 -31.55 -10.36
CA ILE A 293 -5.38 -32.18 -9.05
C ILE A 293 -4.17 -33.06 -8.71
N ARG A 294 -3.67 -32.97 -7.48
CA ARG A 294 -2.59 -33.84 -6.98
C ARG A 294 -3.06 -35.30 -7.02
N ASN A 295 -2.20 -36.21 -7.53
CA ASN A 295 -2.52 -37.64 -7.57
C ASN A 295 -2.88 -38.15 -6.15
N PRO A 296 -4.04 -38.84 -5.98
CA PRO A 296 -4.48 -39.36 -4.68
C PRO A 296 -3.48 -40.34 -4.05
N ASP A 297 -2.64 -41.04 -4.82
CA ASP A 297 -1.64 -41.98 -4.30
C ASP A 297 -0.60 -41.30 -3.42
N HIS A 298 -0.30 -40.02 -3.64
CA HIS A 298 0.60 -39.29 -2.75
C HIS A 298 0.01 -39.16 -1.34
N SER A 299 -1.29 -38.91 -1.23
CA SER A 299 -1.96 -38.84 0.08
C SER A 299 -2.09 -40.23 0.71
N ARG A 300 -2.36 -41.27 -0.10
CA ARG A 300 -2.36 -42.66 0.38
C ARG A 300 -1.00 -43.08 0.93
N ALA A 301 0.09 -42.75 0.23
CA ALA A 301 1.45 -43.02 0.67
C ALA A 301 1.77 -42.29 1.98
N LEU A 302 1.43 -41.00 2.09
CA LEU A 302 1.61 -40.23 3.33
C LEU A 302 0.81 -40.81 4.50
N ILE A 303 -0.43 -41.28 4.26
CA ILE A 303 -1.23 -41.95 5.29
C ILE A 303 -0.53 -43.24 5.76
N LYS A 304 -0.01 -44.05 4.84
CA LYS A 304 0.75 -45.27 5.19
C LYS A 304 2.01 -44.93 6.00
N GLU A 305 2.78 -43.94 5.56
CA GLU A 305 3.97 -43.47 6.25
C GLU A 305 3.64 -43.03 7.68
N LYS A 306 2.60 -42.21 7.87
CA LYS A 306 2.18 -41.73 9.20
C LYS A 306 1.59 -42.80 10.11
N LEU A 307 1.08 -43.89 9.54
CA LEU A 307 0.58 -45.06 10.28
C LEU A 307 1.63 -46.16 10.44
N THR A 308 2.82 -45.99 9.86
CA THR A 308 3.91 -46.94 10.07
C THR A 308 4.39 -46.75 11.51
N ALA A 309 4.25 -47.80 12.32
CA ALA A 309 4.71 -47.78 13.70
C ALA A 309 6.23 -47.68 13.72
N ASP A 310 6.75 -46.79 14.56
CA ASP A 310 8.16 -46.75 14.90
C ASP A 310 8.44 -47.91 15.87
N PRO A 311 9.32 -48.87 15.52
CA PRO A 311 9.60 -50.01 16.38
C PRO A 311 10.18 -49.63 17.75
N ASP A 312 10.79 -48.43 17.86
CA ASP A 312 11.37 -47.93 19.10
C ASP A 312 10.37 -47.09 19.92
N SER A 313 9.13 -46.93 19.44
CA SER A 313 8.09 -46.15 20.12
C SER A 313 7.04 -47.04 20.78
N GLU A 314 6.86 -46.86 22.10
CA GLU A 314 5.82 -47.56 22.87
C GLU A 314 4.39 -47.16 22.50
N ILE A 315 4.21 -45.98 21.89
CA ILE A 315 2.91 -45.44 21.49
C ILE A 315 2.82 -45.40 19.96
N ALA A 316 1.98 -46.25 19.38
CA ALA A 316 1.74 -46.28 17.95
C ALA A 316 0.44 -45.55 17.55
N THR A 317 0.49 -44.80 16.44
CA THR A 317 -0.72 -44.22 15.84
C THR A 317 -1.47 -45.29 15.07
N THR A 318 -2.67 -45.66 15.53
CA THR A 318 -3.48 -46.74 14.92
C THR A 318 -4.51 -46.25 13.91
N SER A 319 -4.88 -44.97 13.97
CA SER A 319 -5.83 -44.37 13.03
C SER A 319 -5.60 -42.88 12.88
N LEU A 320 -5.99 -42.34 11.72
CA LEU A 320 -6.01 -40.91 11.44
C LEU A 320 -7.45 -40.46 11.19
N ARG A 321 -7.87 -39.37 11.83
CA ARG A 321 -9.19 -38.75 11.63
C ARG A 321 -9.02 -37.41 10.94
N VAL A 322 -9.82 -37.16 9.91
CA VAL A 322 -9.82 -35.90 9.16
C VAL A 322 -11.24 -35.36 9.06
N SER A 323 -11.37 -34.04 9.00
CA SER A 323 -12.65 -33.36 8.75
C SER A 323 -12.82 -33.10 7.25
N LEU A 324 -14.04 -33.22 6.76
CA LEU A 324 -14.42 -32.75 5.42
C LEU A 324 -14.85 -31.28 5.42
N LEU A 325 -14.92 -30.64 6.59
CA LEU A 325 -15.25 -29.22 6.74
C LEU A 325 -13.99 -28.35 6.63
N CYS A 326 -14.16 -27.18 6.00
CA CYS A 326 -13.12 -26.15 5.95
C CYS A 326 -12.84 -25.62 7.37
N PRO A 327 -11.57 -25.49 7.79
CA PRO A 327 -11.21 -24.99 9.13
C PRO A 327 -11.19 -23.45 9.25
N VAL A 328 -11.48 -22.72 8.16
CA VAL A 328 -11.57 -21.25 8.06
C VAL A 328 -13.01 -20.88 7.76
#